data_AF-A0A7Y3LST6-F1
#
_entry.id   AF-A0A7Y3LST6-F1
#
_cell.length_a   1.000
_cell.length_b   1.000
_cell.length_c   1.000
_cell.angle_alpha   90.00
_cell.angle_beta   90.00
_cell.angle_gamma   90.00
#
_symmetry.space_group_name_H-M   'P 1'
#
loop_
_entity.id
_entity.type
_entity.pdbx_description
1 polymer ?
#
loop_
_entity_poly.entity_id
_entity_poly.type
_entity_poly.pdbx_seq_one_letter_code
_entity_poly.pdbx_strand_id
1 'polypeptide(L)' 'MALRRPVPHGQCRQRWHHAYDPSIHRKLKPREDCGPCVDHMRNGHPPDQIQN' A
#
# COMPACT_ATOMS: atom_id res chain seq x y z
N MET A 1 5.93 -10.77 -1.41
CA MET A 1 5.32 -10.60 -2.74
C MET A 1 6.11 -9.52 -3.47
N ALA A 2 6.70 -9.84 -4.63
CA ALA A 2 7.44 -8.87 -5.42
C ALA A 2 6.44 -7.94 -6.12
N LEU A 3 6.65 -6.62 -6.04
CA LEU A 3 5.80 -5.70 -6.78
C LEU A 3 5.95 -5.96 -8.28
N ARG A 4 4.82 -6.01 -9.01
CA ARG A 4 4.81 -6.10 -10.47
C ARG A 4 5.54 -4.94 -11.15
N ARG A 5 5.71 -3.82 -10.45
CA ARG A 5 6.50 -2.65 -10.89
C ARG A 5 7.41 -2.20 -9.75
N PRO A 6 8.69 -1.89 -10.02
CA PRO A 6 9.57 -1.33 -9.01
C PRO A 6 9.00 0.01 -8.53
N VAL A 7 9.10 0.23 -7.23
CA VAL A 7 8.68 1.48 -6.60
C VAL A 7 9.75 2.52 -6.93
N PRO A 8 9.39 3.66 -7.52
CA PRO A 8 10.37 4.71 -7.78
C PRO A 8 10.98 5.21 -6.47
N HIS A 9 12.25 5.62 -6.51
CA HIS A 9 12.95 6.20 -5.36
C HIS A 9 12.17 7.40 -4.80
N GLY A 10 12.03 7.47 -3.48
CA GLY A 10 11.23 8.48 -2.79
C GLY A 10 9.72 8.21 -2.77
N GLN A 11 9.25 7.07 -3.29
CA GLN A 11 7.84 6.67 -3.21
C GLN A 11 7.58 5.53 -2.22
N CYS A 12 6.36 5.50 -1.68
CA CYS A 12 5.97 4.49 -0.71
C CYS A 12 5.64 3.15 -1.37
N ARG A 13 6.32 2.10 -0.93
CA ARG A 13 6.14 0.72 -1.38
C ARG A 13 4.72 0.21 -1.18
N GLN A 14 4.10 0.52 -0.04
CA GLN A 14 2.75 0.09 0.28
C GLN A 14 1.69 0.70 -0.64
N ARG A 15 1.78 1.99 -1.00
CA ARG A 15 0.86 2.60 -1.97
C ARG A 15 0.94 1.95 -3.35
N TRP A 16 2.16 1.67 -3.81
CA TRP A 16 2.35 0.97 -5.08
C TRP A 16 1.83 -0.47 -4.99
N HIS A 17 2.16 -1.21 -3.93
CA HIS A 17 1.63 -2.56 -3.74
C HIS A 17 0.10 -2.55 -3.73
N HIS A 18 -0.51 -1.55 -3.08
CA HIS A 18 -1.95 -1.39 -3.05
C HIS A 18 -2.60 -1.07 -4.38
N ALA A 19 -1.93 -0.27 -5.22
CA ALA A 19 -2.43 0.08 -6.54
C ALA A 19 -2.36 -1.08 -7.55
N TYR A 20 -1.36 -1.97 -7.43
CA TYR A 20 -1.12 -3.03 -8.42
C TYR A 20 -1.57 -4.43 -8.01
N ASP A 21 -1.82 -4.68 -6.72
CA ASP A 21 -2.31 -5.96 -6.25
C ASP A 21 -3.77 -5.83 -5.75
N PRO A 22 -4.79 -6.07 -6.58
CA PRO A 22 -6.18 -6.09 -6.10
C PRO A 22 -6.46 -7.24 -5.11
N SER A 23 -5.54 -8.22 -5.01
CA SER A 23 -5.68 -9.39 -4.16
C SER A 23 -5.71 -9.07 -2.67
N ILE A 24 -5.03 -8.00 -2.22
CA ILE A 24 -5.11 -7.51 -0.84
C ILE A 24 -6.53 -7.10 -0.41
N HIS A 25 -7.37 -6.65 -1.34
CA HIS A 25 -8.77 -6.31 -1.05
C HIS A 25 -9.72 -7.50 -1.23
N ARG A 26 -9.22 -8.65 -1.69
CA ARG A 26 -10.05 -9.84 -1.93
C ARG A 26 -10.76 -10.35 -0.67
N LYS A 27 -10.16 -10.12 0.51
CA LYS A 27 -10.73 -10.52 1.81
C LYS A 27 -11.57 -9.43 2.48
N LEU A 28 -11.57 -8.19 1.95
CA LEU A 28 -12.37 -7.10 2.50
C LEU A 28 -13.84 -7.31 2.12
N LYS A 29 -14.74 -7.01 3.04
CA LYS A 29 -16.18 -7.01 2.74
C LYS A 29 -16.52 -5.81 1.86
N PRO A 30 -17.65 -5.86 1.13
CA PRO A 30 -18.17 -4.69 0.45
C PRO A 30 -18.34 -3.54 1.46
N ARG A 31 -17.71 -2.38 1.16
CA ARG A 31 -17.70 -1.17 2.00
C ARG A 31 -16.84 -1.25 3.28
N GLU A 32 -15.98 -2.25 3.41
CA GLU A 32 -14.98 -2.32 4.48
C GLU A 32 -13.74 -1.51 4.09
N ASP A 33 -13.31 -0.61 4.97
CA ASP A 33 -12.11 0.19 4.73
C ASP A 33 -10.86 -0.64 5.02
N CYS A 34 -9.83 -0.46 4.20
CA CYS A 34 -8.61 -1.22 4.37
C CYS A 34 -7.78 -0.60 5.49
N GLY A 35 -7.64 -1.31 6.62
CA GLY A 35 -6.85 -0.87 7.77
C GLY A 35 -5.47 -0.28 7.39
N PRO A 36 -4.65 -0.98 6.58
CA PRO A 36 -3.40 -0.44 6.05
C PRO A 36 -3.53 0.90 5.30
N CYS A 37 -4.57 1.09 4.47
CA CYS A 37 -4.80 2.35 3.76
C CYS A 37 -5.20 3.48 4.70
N VAL A 38 -6.12 3.22 5.62
CA VAL A 38 -6.60 4.19 6.61
C VAL A 38 -5.45 4.60 7.52
N ASP A 39 -4.66 3.64 7.99
CA ASP A 39 -3.47 3.86 8.79
C ASP A 39 -2.48 4.75 8.04
N HIS A 40 -2.19 4.44 6.77
CA HIS A 40 -1.33 5.28 5.92
C HIS A 40 -1.86 6.69 5.68
N MET A 41 -3.18 6.86 5.62
CA MET A 41 -3.81 8.16 5.45
C MET A 41 -3.74 8.98 6.74
N ARG A 42 -3.87 8.33 7.90
CA ARG A 42 -3.93 8.97 9.22
C ARG A 42 -2.56 9.23 9.84
N ASN A 43 -1.65 8.28 9.71
CA ASN A 43 -0.31 8.29 10.31
C ASN A 43 0.78 8.68 9.31
N GLY A 44 0.46 8.77 8.02
CA GLY A 44 1.40 9.10 6.97
C GLY A 44 2.25 7.90 6.53
N HIS A 45 3.32 8.17 5.79
CA HIS A 45 4.22 7.14 5.30
C HIS A 45 5.34 6.87 6.29
N PRO A 46 5.52 5.63 6.78
CA PRO A 46 6.73 5.27 7.51
C PRO A 46 7.95 5.46 6.61
N PRO A 47 9.06 6.04 7.10
CA PRO A 47 10.28 6.22 6.29
C PRO A 47 10.86 4.88 5.83
N ASP A 48 10.65 3.79 6.58
CA ASP A 48 10.99 2.41 6.19
C ASP A 48 10.22 1.91 4.95
N GLN A 49 9.02 2.45 4.71
CA GLN A 49 8.18 2.08 3.57
C GLN A 49 8.46 2.96 2.35
N ILE A 50 9.27 4.01 2.46
CA ILE A 50 9.71 4.82 1.32
C ILE A 50 10.91 4.12 0.70
N GLN A 51 10.78 3.75 -0.57
CA GLN A 51 11.88 3.14 -1.32
C GLN A 51 13.02 4.16 -1.41
N ASN A 52 14.14 3.87 -0.77
CA ASN A 52 15.37 4.66 -0.83
C ASN A 52 16.01 4.60 -2.21
#